data_AF-A0A830GXB8-F1
#
_entry.id   AF-A0A830GXB8-F1
#
_cell.length_a   1.000
_cell.length_b   1.000
_cell.length_c   1.000
_cell.angle_alpha   90.00
_cell.angle_beta   90.00
_cell.angle_gamma   90.00
#
_symmetry.space_group_name_H-M   'P 1'
#
loop_
_entity.id
_entity.type
_entity.pdbx_description
1 polymer ?
#
loop_
_entity_poly.entity_id
_entity_poly.type
_entity_poly.pdbx_seq_one_letter_code
_entity_poly.pdbx_strand_id
1 'polypeptide(L)'
;MSATAKANKGIGKKIREYINLMLWVFKVAKKPDREDYMSIVKIGGLLVVILGAYSLIFNFIFYVLVTPHFSISYPENVIVFSTIVAIIAALSIVLIISTRNMGKQSRKGSKT
;
A
#
# COMPACT_ATOMS: atom_id res chain seq x y z
N MET A 1 39.15 -15.66 33.75
CA MET A 1 37.91 -15.34 32.97
C MET A 1 38.30 -14.70 31.65
N SER A 2 37.92 -15.29 30.51
CA SER A 2 38.32 -14.84 29.16
C SER A 2 37.80 -13.44 28.83
N ALA A 3 38.64 -12.60 28.21
CA ALA A 3 38.30 -11.25 27.76
C ALA A 3 37.09 -11.20 26.79
N THR A 4 36.86 -12.28 26.04
CA THR A 4 35.72 -12.43 25.13
C THR A 4 34.38 -12.52 25.86
N ALA A 5 34.33 -13.08 27.07
CA ALA A 5 33.11 -13.16 27.87
C ALA A 5 32.69 -11.80 28.47
N LYS A 6 33.67 -10.92 28.76
CA LYS A 6 33.42 -9.53 29.21
C LYS A 6 32.87 -8.66 28.08
N ALA A 7 33.42 -8.81 26.87
CA ALA A 7 32.95 -8.10 25.68
C ALA A 7 31.50 -8.49 25.30
N ASN A 8 31.17 -9.79 25.31
CA ASN A 8 29.82 -10.27 25.00
C ASN A 8 28.77 -9.82 26.05
N LYS A 9 29.15 -9.73 27.33
CA LYS A 9 28.31 -9.13 28.39
C LYS A 9 28.02 -7.65 28.15
N GLY A 10 28.97 -6.90 27.59
CA GLY A 10 28.80 -5.48 27.26
C GLY A 10 27.82 -5.24 26.10
N ILE A 11 27.86 -6.11 25.08
CA ILE A 11 26.97 -6.04 23.92
C ILE A 11 25.53 -6.39 24.30
N GLY A 12 25.33 -7.46 25.08
CA GLY A 12 24.00 -7.84 25.57
C GLY A 12 23.35 -6.76 26.44
N LYS A 13 24.14 -6.05 27.24
CA LYS A 13 23.65 -4.92 28.05
C LYS A 13 23.21 -3.74 27.17
N LYS A 14 24.00 -3.38 26.15
CA LYS A 14 23.62 -2.34 25.18
C LYS A 14 22.33 -2.68 24.42
N ILE A 15 22.18 -3.92 23.94
CA ILE A 15 20.97 -4.35 23.25
C ILE A 15 19.74 -4.22 24.16
N ARG A 16 19.87 -4.61 25.43
CA ARG A 16 18.77 -4.50 26.41
C ARG A 16 18.38 -3.04 26.67
N GLU A 17 19.36 -2.14 26.74
CA GLU A 17 19.12 -0.70 26.85
C GLU A 17 18.41 -0.14 25.61
N TYR A 18 18.81 -0.53 24.41
CA TYR A 18 18.12 -0.15 23.17
C TYR A 18 16.68 -0.66 23.10
N ILE A 19 16.43 -1.91 23.50
CA ILE A 19 15.07 -2.48 23.53
C ILE A 19 14.22 -1.72 24.53
N ASN A 20 14.73 -1.42 25.73
CA ASN A 20 14.00 -0.64 26.72
C ASN A 20 13.69 0.78 26.21
N LEU A 21 14.62 1.40 25.48
CA LEU A 21 14.40 2.71 24.86
C LEU A 21 13.32 2.63 23.76
N MET A 22 13.35 1.62 22.90
CA MET A 22 12.30 1.40 21.89
C MET A 22 10.93 1.17 22.55
N LEU A 23 10.86 0.35 23.59
CA LEU A 23 9.61 0.11 24.33
C LEU A 23 9.09 1.39 24.98
N TRP A 24 9.98 2.23 25.51
CA TRP A 24 9.61 3.54 26.04
C TRP A 24 9.05 4.44 24.95
N VAL A 25 9.68 4.49 23.77
CA VAL A 25 9.17 5.26 22.62
C VAL A 25 7.78 4.75 22.20
N PHE A 26 7.56 3.44 22.09
CA PHE A 26 6.24 2.88 21.78
C PHE A 26 5.18 3.16 22.86
N LYS A 27 5.60 3.37 24.11
CA LYS A 27 4.71 3.73 25.22
C LYS A 27 4.33 5.21 25.20
N VAL A 28 5.27 6.09 24.84
CA VAL A 28 5.05 7.56 24.79
C VAL A 28 4.43 8.01 23.47
N ALA A 29 4.69 7.30 22.38
CA ALA A 29 4.15 7.62 21.08
C ALA A 29 2.61 7.59 21.09
N LYS A 30 2.00 8.65 20.55
CA LYS A 30 0.55 8.70 20.33
C LYS A 30 0.18 7.65 19.28
N LYS A 31 -0.55 6.63 19.71
CA LYS A 31 -1.10 5.62 18.80
C LYS A 31 -2.22 6.26 17.99
N PRO A 32 -2.31 6.01 16.67
CA PRO A 32 -3.36 6.58 15.85
C PRO A 32 -4.72 6.07 16.32
N ASP A 33 -5.69 6.97 16.39
CA ASP A 33 -7.08 6.63 16.67
C ASP A 33 -7.70 5.91 15.45
N ARG A 34 -8.85 5.25 15.65
CA ARG A 34 -9.51 4.49 14.57
C ARG A 34 -9.81 5.35 13.33
N GLU A 35 -10.13 6.62 13.53
CA GLU A 35 -10.45 7.56 12.44
C GLU A 35 -9.20 7.97 11.66
N ASP A 36 -8.11 8.28 12.36
CA ASP A 36 -6.81 8.58 11.76
C ASP A 36 -6.27 7.37 10.99
N TYR A 37 -6.35 6.19 11.58
CA TYR A 37 -5.94 4.94 10.94
C TYR A 37 -6.73 4.67 9.66
N MET A 38 -8.06 4.81 9.72
CA MET A 38 -8.92 4.63 8.55
C MET A 38 -8.62 5.65 7.45
N SER A 39 -8.28 6.89 7.82
CA SER A 39 -7.90 7.93 6.86
C SER A 39 -6.58 7.62 6.17
N ILE A 40 -5.56 7.20 6.92
CA ILE A 40 -4.26 6.79 6.38
C ILE A 40 -4.42 5.58 5.44
N VAL A 41 -5.20 4.58 5.84
CA VAL A 41 -5.46 3.39 5.01
C VAL A 41 -6.20 3.75 3.73
N LYS A 42 -7.18 4.65 3.77
CA LYS A 42 -7.90 5.11 2.58
C LYS A 42 -6.99 5.86 1.61
N ILE A 43 -6.18 6.79 2.13
CA ILE A 43 -5.23 7.57 1.31
C ILE A 43 -4.15 6.66 0.72
N GLY A 44 -3.56 5.81 1.56
CA GLY A 44 -2.54 4.84 1.13
C GLY A 44 -3.08 3.84 0.11
N GLY A 45 -4.28 3.31 0.35
CA GLY A 45 -4.96 2.41 -0.58
C GLY A 45 -5.28 3.09 -1.91
N LEU A 46 -5.73 4.35 -1.89
CA LEU A 46 -5.97 5.12 -3.11
C LEU A 46 -4.67 5.27 -3.93
N LEU A 47 -3.56 5.61 -3.28
CA LEU A 47 -2.24 5.72 -3.92
C LEU A 47 -1.81 4.40 -4.57
N VAL A 48 -1.96 3.28 -3.87
CA VAL A 48 -1.63 1.94 -4.39
C VAL A 48 -2.49 1.59 -5.59
N VAL A 49 -3.79 1.89 -5.55
CA VAL A 49 -4.70 1.63 -6.69
C VAL A 49 -4.32 2.47 -7.91
N ILE A 50 -3.97 3.74 -7.72
CA ILE A 50 -3.53 4.61 -8.81
C ILE A 50 -2.24 4.07 -9.44
N LEU A 51 -1.24 3.73 -8.63
CA LEU A 51 0.02 3.14 -9.12
C LEU A 51 -0.21 1.80 -9.84
N GLY A 52 -1.08 0.95 -9.29
CA GLY A 52 -1.46 -0.32 -9.91
C GLY A 52 -2.15 -0.13 -11.27
N ALA A 53 -3.07 0.83 -11.36
CA ALA A 53 -3.73 1.17 -12.62
C ALA A 53 -2.73 1.67 -13.67
N TYR A 54 -1.79 2.56 -13.30
CA TYR A 54 -0.73 3.00 -14.20
C TYR A 54 0.16 1.84 -14.65
N SER A 55 0.57 0.96 -13.73
CA SER A 55 1.38 -0.21 -14.07
C SER A 55 0.68 -1.12 -15.08
N LEU A 56 -0.62 -1.36 -14.90
CA LEU A 56 -1.42 -2.19 -15.81
C LEU A 56 -1.54 -1.54 -17.20
N ILE A 57 -1.80 -0.23 -17.25
CA ILE A 57 -1.87 0.54 -18.51
C ILE A 57 -0.53 0.48 -19.25
N PHE A 58 0.59 0.74 -18.56
CA PHE A 58 1.92 0.71 -19.17
C PHE A 58 2.29 -0.69 -19.67
N ASN A 59 2.00 -1.73 -18.88
CA ASN A 59 2.26 -3.11 -19.28
C ASN A 59 1.43 -3.48 -20.52
N PHE A 60 0.17 -3.05 -20.57
CA PHE A 60 -0.68 -3.27 -21.73
C PHE A 60 -0.18 -2.53 -22.98
N ILE A 61 0.17 -1.25 -22.85
CA ILE A 61 0.77 -0.44 -23.92
C ILE A 61 2.04 -1.13 -24.45
N PHE A 62 2.92 -1.56 -23.54
CA PHE A 62 4.15 -2.27 -23.92
C PHE A 62 3.86 -3.61 -24.59
N TYR A 63 2.89 -4.37 -24.09
CA TYR A 63 2.44 -5.62 -24.71
C TYR A 63 1.92 -5.41 -26.13
N VAL A 64 1.15 -4.33 -26.38
CA VAL A 64 0.64 -3.96 -27.71
C VAL A 64 1.73 -3.45 -28.66
N LEU A 65 2.66 -2.65 -28.17
CA LEU A 65 3.67 -1.99 -29.00
C LEU A 65 4.93 -2.83 -29.24
N VAL A 66 5.35 -3.63 -28.26
CA VAL A 66 6.65 -4.32 -28.28
C VAL A 66 6.52 -5.78 -28.69
N THR A 67 5.33 -6.38 -28.60
CA THR A 67 5.12 -7.76 -29.06
C THR A 67 4.81 -7.74 -30.56
N PRO A 68 5.74 -8.16 -31.44
CA PRO A 68 5.58 -8.03 -32.89
C PRO A 68 4.55 -9.00 -33.48
N HIS A 69 4.07 -9.94 -32.67
CA HIS A 69 3.04 -10.90 -33.01
C HIS A 69 1.87 -10.75 -32.04
N PHE A 70 1.03 -9.73 -32.24
CA PHE A 70 -0.33 -9.72 -31.69
C PHE A 70 -1.19 -10.75 -32.44
N SER A 71 -0.72 -11.99 -32.54
CA SER A 71 -1.36 -13.10 -33.22
C SER A 71 -2.20 -13.92 -32.23
N ILE A 72 -2.86 -13.23 -31.29
CA ILE A 72 -3.95 -13.85 -30.53
C ILE A 72 -5.10 -13.97 -31.53
N SER A 73 -5.40 -15.20 -31.93
CA SER A 73 -6.44 -15.47 -32.92
C SER A 73 -7.80 -15.07 -32.35
N TYR A 74 -8.66 -14.53 -33.22
CA TYR A 74 -10.05 -14.32 -32.85
C TYR A 74 -10.67 -15.67 -32.46
N PRO A 75 -11.35 -15.80 -31.30
CA PRO A 75 -11.95 -14.74 -30.48
C PRO A 75 -11.18 -14.35 -29.20
N GLU A 76 -10.00 -14.93 -28.96
CA GLU A 76 -9.26 -14.81 -27.69
C GLU A 76 -8.82 -13.36 -27.41
N ASN A 77 -8.55 -12.59 -28.46
CA ASN A 77 -8.22 -11.18 -28.37
C ASN A 77 -9.36 -10.37 -27.76
N VAL A 78 -10.61 -10.63 -28.17
CA VAL A 78 -11.80 -9.96 -27.63
C VAL A 78 -11.97 -10.25 -26.15
N ILE A 79 -11.71 -11.49 -25.74
CA ILE A 79 -11.79 -11.90 -24.34
C ILE A 79 -10.77 -11.09 -23.53
N VAL A 80 -9.48 -11.06 -23.93
CA VAL A 80 -8.44 -10.31 -23.21
C VAL A 80 -8.79 -8.82 -23.10
N PHE A 81 -9.22 -8.18 -24.19
CA PHE A 81 -9.65 -6.77 -24.17
C PHE A 81 -10.85 -6.56 -23.23
N SER A 82 -11.86 -7.43 -23.28
CA SER A 82 -13.06 -7.32 -22.44
C SER A 82 -12.72 -7.47 -20.95
N THR A 83 -11.82 -8.39 -20.59
CA THR A 83 -11.39 -8.60 -19.21
C THR A 83 -10.63 -7.39 -18.67
N ILE A 84 -9.78 -6.77 -19.48
CA ILE A 84 -9.05 -5.56 -19.11
C ILE A 84 -10.02 -4.39 -18.86
N VAL A 85 -10.99 -4.20 -19.76
CA VAL A 85 -12.02 -3.16 -19.61
C VAL A 85 -12.85 -3.41 -18.33
N ALA A 86 -13.22 -4.66 -18.04
CA ALA A 86 -13.94 -5.02 -16.82
C ALA A 86 -13.11 -4.74 -15.55
N ILE A 87 -11.81 -5.05 -15.56
CA ILE A 87 -10.89 -4.76 -14.44
C ILE A 87 -10.78 -3.25 -14.22
N ILE A 88 -10.62 -2.46 -15.28
CA ILE A 88 -10.56 -0.99 -15.19
C ILE A 88 -11.87 -0.44 -14.61
N ALA A 89 -13.03 -0.93 -15.08
CA ALA A 89 -14.33 -0.52 -14.57
C ALA A 89 -14.49 -0.87 -13.08
N ALA A 90 -14.11 -2.07 -12.66
CA ALA A 90 -14.14 -2.49 -11.27
C ALA A 90 -13.24 -1.63 -10.37
N LEU A 91 -12.00 -1.36 -10.81
CA LEU A 91 -11.07 -0.47 -10.10
C LEU A 91 -11.61 0.96 -10.00
N SER A 92 -12.25 1.46 -11.05
CA SER A 92 -12.90 2.78 -11.07
C SER A 92 -14.04 2.86 -10.05
N ILE A 93 -14.87 1.83 -9.96
CA ILE A 93 -15.96 1.75 -8.97
C ILE A 93 -15.40 1.74 -7.54
N VAL A 94 -14.34 0.96 -7.29
CA VAL A 94 -13.67 0.92 -5.98
C VAL A 94 -13.09 2.29 -5.62
N LEU A 95 -12.45 2.98 -6.57
CA LEU A 95 -11.96 4.35 -6.38
C LEU A 95 -13.09 5.33 -6.06
N ILE A 96 -14.21 5.27 -6.79
CA ILE A 96 -15.37 6.13 -6.55
C ILE A 96 -15.97 5.86 -5.16
N ILE A 97 -16.09 4.61 -4.74
CA ILE A 97 -16.63 4.26 -3.42
C ILE A 97 -15.68 4.72 -2.31
N SER A 98 -14.37 4.51 -2.49
CA SER A 98 -13.35 4.92 -1.52
C SER A 98 -13.33 6.45 -1.36
N THR A 99 -13.37 7.20 -2.46
CA THR A 99 -13.39 8.68 -2.46
C THR A 99 -14.71 9.25 -1.93
N ARG A 100 -15.88 8.68 -2.29
CA ARG A 100 -17.19 9.12 -1.74
C ARG A 100 -17.27 8.99 -0.22
N ASN A 101 -16.60 8.01 0.36
CA ASN A 101 -16.56 7.83 1.82
C ASN A 101 -15.59 8.79 2.54
N MET A 102 -14.63 9.41 1.84
CA MET A 102 -13.75 10.43 2.43
C MET A 102 -14.45 11.78 2.57
N GLY A 103 -15.27 12.19 1.59
CA GLY A 103 -16.03 13.44 1.65
C GLY A 103 -17.02 13.53 2.81
N LYS A 104 -17.49 12.38 3.32
CA LYS A 104 -18.36 12.31 4.51
C LYS A 104 -17.60 12.41 5.83
N GLN A 105 -16.35 11.94 5.90
CA GLN A 105 -15.53 12.01 7.13
C GLN A 105 -14.94 13.42 7.35
N SER A 106 -14.52 14.10 6.28
CA SER A 106 -14.06 15.51 6.35
C SER A 106 -15.10 16.46 6.94
N ARG A 107 -16.40 16.23 6.66
CA ARG A 107 -17.51 17.05 7.20
C ARG A 107 -17.78 16.88 8.70
N LYS A 108 -17.27 15.80 9.33
CA LYS A 108 -17.51 15.51 10.75
C LYS A 108 -16.41 16.07 11.66
N GLY A 109 -15.17 16.14 11.18
CA GLY A 109 -14.04 16.74 11.91
C GLY A 109 -14.02 18.27 11.93
N SER A 110 -14.80 18.93 11.06
CA SER A 110 -14.92 20.41 11.02
C SER A 110 -15.89 20.99 12.06
N LYS A 111 -16.55 20.16 12.87
CA LYS A 111 -17.53 20.58 13.89
C LYS A 111 -17.03 20.41 15.35
N THR A 112 -15.75 20.11 15.54
CA THR A 112 -15.10 20.04 16.84
C THR A 112 -13.91 20.97 16.88
#